data_AF-B9TJ66-F1
#
_entry.id   AF-B9TJ66-F1
#
_cell.length_a   1.000
_cell.length_b   1.000
_cell.length_c   1.000
_cell.angle_alpha   90.00
_cell.angle_beta   90.00
_cell.angle_gamma   90.00
#
_symmetry.space_group_name_H-M   'P 1'
#
loop_
_entity.id
_entity.type
_entity.pdbx_description
1 polymer ?
#
loop_
_entity_poly.entity_id
_entity_poly.type
_entity_poly.pdbx_seq_one_letter_code
_entity_poly.pdbx_strand_id
1 'polypeptide(L)'
;MADKSIMFSEKGDAFIMYGRQGRSWIALFGPIGNQEAAPELVWSFVEAARAAGCRAVFYQISPGLLSHCADAGLRAFKLGELAVADLGAFEMKGGKWANLRQTASRAQRDGLSFEVIPADGVPAILGDLSVVSSSWLEDHNAKEKGFSLGAFEPDYVNSQPVGVLKKDGKIVAFANILVTETKSEGTIDLMRFSPEAPKGSMDFLFVQIMEYLRGEGYKHFNLGMAPLSGMSKRETAPVWDRIGSTVFEHGERFYNFKGLRAFKSKFHPHWQPRYLAVSGGGNPMIALMDATFLIGGGLKGVVRK
;
A
#
# COMPACT_ATOMS: atom_id res chain seq x y z
N MET A 1 9.93 -5.66 -7.25
CA MET A 1 9.90 -4.87 -8.49
C MET A 1 11.08 -3.91 -8.48
N ALA A 2 11.87 -3.86 -9.55
CA ALA A 2 13.14 -3.12 -9.63
C ALA A 2 12.98 -1.72 -10.26
N ASP A 3 11.90 -1.02 -9.91
CA ASP A 3 11.53 0.29 -10.48
C ASP A 3 11.99 1.49 -9.61
N LYS A 4 12.68 1.21 -8.50
CA LYS A 4 13.16 2.19 -7.53
C LYS A 4 14.69 2.15 -7.44
N SER A 5 15.30 3.32 -7.34
CA SER A 5 16.70 3.46 -6.94
C SER A 5 16.84 3.17 -5.44
N ILE A 6 18.03 2.74 -5.02
CA ILE A 6 18.33 2.42 -3.62
C ILE A 6 19.55 3.23 -3.18
N MET A 7 19.48 3.83 -1.99
CA MET A 7 20.59 4.49 -1.31
C MET A 7 20.83 3.78 0.02
N PHE A 8 22.03 3.22 0.21
CA PHE A 8 22.41 2.49 1.42
C PHE A 8 23.04 3.41 2.47
N SER A 9 22.93 3.03 3.74
CA SER A 9 23.77 3.55 4.82
C SER A 9 25.24 3.21 4.57
N GLU A 10 26.15 3.97 5.19
CA GLU A 10 27.59 3.72 5.09
C GLU A 10 27.96 2.28 5.51
N LYS A 11 27.27 1.75 6.53
CA LYS A 11 27.44 0.37 7.01
C LYS A 11 26.75 -0.69 6.14
N GLY A 12 25.88 -0.30 5.21
CA GLY A 12 25.11 -1.21 4.35
C GLY A 12 23.97 -1.96 5.07
N ASP A 13 23.62 -1.59 6.30
CA ASP A 13 22.62 -2.24 7.15
C ASP A 13 21.24 -1.53 7.15
N ALA A 14 21.12 -0.44 6.39
CA ALA A 14 19.87 0.26 6.14
C ALA A 14 19.85 0.87 4.73
N PHE A 15 18.67 1.14 4.20
CA PHE A 15 18.51 1.77 2.89
C PHE A 15 17.25 2.64 2.77
N ILE A 16 17.28 3.60 1.84
CA ILE A 16 16.12 4.32 1.33
C ILE A 16 15.89 3.88 -0.11
N MET A 17 14.66 3.46 -0.43
CA MET A 17 14.22 3.26 -1.81
C MET A 17 13.47 4.49 -2.30
N TYR A 18 13.79 4.94 -3.52
CA TYR A 18 13.26 6.20 -4.05
C TYR A 18 13.13 6.21 -5.58
N GLY A 19 12.30 7.10 -6.09
CA GLY A 19 12.18 7.41 -7.51
C GLY A 19 12.39 8.89 -7.78
N ARG A 20 12.44 9.25 -9.06
CA ARG A 20 12.64 10.64 -9.50
C ARG A 20 11.55 11.03 -10.49
N GLN A 21 10.90 12.15 -10.26
CA GLN A 21 9.87 12.70 -11.15
C GLN A 21 9.93 14.23 -11.11
N GLY A 22 9.96 14.86 -12.29
CA GLY A 22 10.11 16.31 -12.39
C GLY A 22 11.39 16.78 -11.69
N ARG A 23 11.26 17.70 -10.73
CA ARG A 23 12.37 18.19 -9.89
C ARG A 23 12.33 17.63 -8.47
N SER A 24 11.78 16.43 -8.30
CA SER A 24 11.55 15.79 -7.01
C SER A 24 12.21 14.41 -6.96
N TRP A 25 12.97 14.17 -5.88
CA TRP A 25 13.36 12.83 -5.46
C TRP A 25 12.39 12.39 -4.38
N ILE A 26 11.76 11.24 -4.60
CA ILE A 26 10.62 10.79 -3.80
C ILE A 26 11.01 9.45 -3.17
N ALA A 27 11.34 9.47 -1.89
CA ALA A 27 11.52 8.28 -1.07
C ALA A 27 10.15 7.63 -0.79
N LEU A 28 10.09 6.31 -0.90
CA LEU A 28 8.92 5.51 -0.54
C LEU A 28 9.09 5.01 0.90
N PHE A 29 8.16 5.39 1.78
CA PHE A 29 8.24 5.18 3.23
C PHE A 29 9.43 5.91 3.85
N GLY A 30 9.95 5.40 4.97
CA GLY A 30 11.20 5.84 5.59
C GLY A 30 12.35 4.87 5.32
N PRO A 31 13.55 5.13 5.89
CA PRO A 31 14.65 4.17 5.94
C PRO A 31 14.20 2.78 6.41
N ILE A 32 14.66 1.74 5.71
CA ILE A 32 14.42 0.33 6.03
C ILE A 32 15.74 -0.27 6.54
N GLY A 33 15.70 -1.03 7.64
CA GLY A 33 16.87 -1.67 8.24
C GLY A 33 17.16 -1.13 9.65
N ASN A 34 18.45 -1.04 10.00
CA ASN A 34 18.89 -0.56 11.31
C ASN A 34 18.40 0.88 11.58
N GLN A 35 17.63 1.06 12.64
CA GLN A 35 17.01 2.34 12.98
C GLN A 35 18.04 3.39 13.44
N GLU A 36 19.20 2.98 13.96
CA GLU A 36 20.28 3.90 14.33
C GLU A 36 20.85 4.65 13.11
N ALA A 37 20.74 4.06 11.91
CA ALA A 37 21.19 4.69 10.67
C ALA A 37 20.18 5.68 10.08
N ALA A 38 18.93 5.72 10.58
CA ALA A 38 17.86 6.52 9.99
C ALA A 38 18.15 8.04 9.95
N PRO A 39 18.68 8.69 11.00
CA PRO A 39 18.95 10.13 10.96
C PRO A 39 19.93 10.52 9.86
N GLU A 40 21.06 9.82 9.79
CA GLU A 40 22.11 10.09 8.81
C GLU A 40 21.65 9.77 7.38
N LEU A 41 20.88 8.71 7.20
CA LEU A 41 20.38 8.32 5.89
C LEU A 41 19.33 9.31 5.35
N VAL A 42 18.46 9.83 6.23
CA VAL A 42 17.53 10.91 5.89
C VAL A 42 18.30 12.16 5.47
N TRP A 43 19.31 12.56 6.25
CA TRP A 43 20.15 13.71 5.92
C TRP A 43 20.86 13.54 4.58
N SER A 44 21.54 12.42 4.38
CA SER A 44 22.24 12.07 3.14
C SER A 44 21.32 12.09 1.92
N PHE A 45 20.10 11.55 2.04
CA PHE A 45 19.12 11.60 0.96
C PHE A 45 18.71 13.03 0.59
N VAL A 46 18.49 13.88 1.59
CA VAL A 46 18.09 15.28 1.40
C VAL A 46 19.21 16.08 0.74
N GLU A 47 20.44 15.91 1.21
CA GLU A 47 21.62 16.57 0.64
C GLU A 47 21.91 16.11 -0.78
N ALA A 48 21.78 14.81 -1.08
CA ALA A 48 21.93 14.29 -2.43
C ALA A 48 20.88 14.86 -3.40
N ALA A 49 19.62 14.94 -2.97
CA ALA A 49 18.55 15.56 -3.76
C ALA A 49 18.85 17.06 -3.99
N ARG A 50 19.28 17.78 -2.95
CA ARG A 50 19.65 19.20 -3.01
C ARG A 50 20.81 19.44 -3.97
N ALA A 51 21.88 18.62 -3.89
CA ALA A 51 23.04 18.68 -4.79
C ALA A 51 22.64 18.45 -6.25
N ALA A 52 21.63 17.62 -6.51
CA ALA A 52 21.03 17.41 -7.83
C ALA A 52 20.03 18.51 -8.25
N GLY A 53 19.89 19.60 -7.49
CA GLY A 53 18.96 20.69 -7.78
C GLY A 53 17.48 20.28 -7.70
N CYS A 54 17.19 19.23 -6.92
CA CYS A 54 15.88 18.64 -6.71
C CYS A 54 15.40 18.85 -5.26
N ARG A 55 14.09 18.77 -5.05
CA ARG A 55 13.50 18.69 -3.71
C ARG A 55 13.48 17.25 -3.22
N ALA A 56 13.73 17.05 -1.93
CA ALA A 56 13.55 15.77 -1.28
C ALA A 56 12.11 15.66 -0.79
N VAL A 57 11.50 14.52 -1.08
CA VAL A 57 10.14 14.18 -0.66
C VAL A 57 10.18 12.79 -0.04
N PHE A 58 9.55 12.64 1.12
CA PHE A 58 9.26 11.31 1.67
C PHE A 58 7.77 11.06 1.64
N TYR A 59 7.38 9.95 1.01
CA TYR A 59 5.99 9.59 0.74
C TYR A 59 5.53 8.45 1.65
N GLN A 60 4.43 8.67 2.39
CA GLN A 60 3.84 7.72 3.35
C GLN A 60 4.77 7.35 4.53
N ILE A 61 5.45 8.32 5.13
CA ILE A 61 6.26 8.09 6.34
C ILE A 61 5.41 7.89 7.59
N SER A 62 5.92 7.12 8.53
CA SER A 62 5.32 6.93 9.85
C SER A 62 5.61 8.13 10.78
N PRO A 63 4.87 8.27 11.90
CA PRO A 63 5.16 9.28 12.91
C PRO A 63 6.59 9.23 13.46
N GLY A 64 7.19 8.03 13.53
CA GLY A 64 8.54 7.83 14.07
C GLY A 64 9.64 8.51 13.26
N LEU A 65 9.40 8.84 11.98
CA LEU A 65 10.38 9.54 11.14
C LEU A 65 10.27 11.06 11.20
N LEU A 66 9.22 11.60 11.85
CA LEU A 66 8.91 13.03 11.77
C LEU A 66 10.00 13.92 12.37
N SER A 67 10.64 13.49 13.47
CA SER A 67 11.75 14.21 14.09
C SER A 67 12.94 14.29 13.13
N HIS A 68 13.37 13.16 12.57
CA HIS A 68 14.49 13.10 11.61
C HIS A 68 14.22 13.94 10.35
N CYS A 69 12.97 13.93 9.86
CA CYS A 69 12.56 14.80 8.76
C CYS A 69 12.62 16.29 9.14
N ALA A 70 12.16 16.65 10.34
CA ALA A 70 12.18 18.04 10.80
C ALA A 70 13.61 18.57 10.97
N ASP A 71 14.51 17.75 11.55
CA ASP A 71 15.93 18.08 11.72
C ASP A 71 16.63 18.30 10.37
N ALA A 72 16.23 17.55 9.34
CA ALA A 72 16.69 17.73 7.96
C ALA A 72 15.96 18.86 7.19
N GLY A 73 15.14 19.67 7.85
CA GLY A 73 14.47 20.83 7.25
C GLY A 73 13.25 20.50 6.39
N LEU A 74 12.60 19.34 6.61
CA LEU A 74 11.37 18.96 5.92
C LEU A 74 10.14 19.32 6.74
N ARG A 75 9.10 19.74 6.02
CA ARG A 75 7.76 19.94 6.60
C ARG A 75 6.87 18.75 6.28
N ALA A 76 6.24 18.19 7.31
CA ALA A 76 5.33 17.06 7.19
C ALA A 76 3.86 17.49 7.04
N PHE A 77 3.14 16.71 6.24
CA PHE A 77 1.75 16.94 5.86
C PHE A 77 1.01 15.59 5.94
N LYS A 78 -0.10 15.50 6.70
CA LYS A 78 -0.83 14.22 6.82
C LYS A 78 -1.41 13.85 5.44
N LEU A 79 -1.19 12.60 5.02
CA LEU A 79 -1.72 12.03 3.77
C LEU A 79 -3.01 11.22 4.00
N GLY A 80 -3.13 10.61 5.17
CA GLY A 80 -4.23 9.72 5.53
C GLY A 80 -3.79 8.78 6.65
N GLU A 81 -4.46 7.64 6.75
CA GLU A 81 -4.12 6.62 7.75
C GLU A 81 -4.01 5.23 7.13
N LEU A 82 -3.06 4.47 7.64
CA LEU A 82 -2.92 3.05 7.41
C LEU A 82 -3.89 2.31 8.35
N ALA A 83 -4.62 1.33 7.82
CA ALA A 83 -5.45 0.45 8.63
C ALA A 83 -4.64 -0.79 9.02
N VAL A 84 -4.37 -0.96 10.32
CA VAL A 84 -3.60 -2.10 10.84
C VAL A 84 -4.50 -2.92 11.77
N ALA A 85 -4.78 -4.16 11.40
CA ALA A 85 -5.53 -5.10 12.23
C ALA A 85 -4.59 -5.88 13.15
N ASP A 86 -4.96 -6.00 14.42
CA ASP A 86 -4.30 -6.88 15.39
C ASP A 86 -4.83 -8.31 15.18
N LEU A 87 -3.95 -9.23 14.77
CA LEU A 87 -4.28 -10.63 14.51
C LEU A 87 -4.41 -11.46 15.79
N GLY A 88 -3.80 -11.03 16.90
CA GLY A 88 -3.99 -11.65 18.21
C GLY A 88 -5.41 -11.43 18.74
N ALA A 89 -5.96 -10.24 18.48
CA ALA A 89 -7.34 -9.90 18.84
C ALA A 89 -8.39 -10.39 17.81
N PHE A 90 -7.98 -10.83 16.62
CA PHE A 90 -8.91 -11.25 15.56
C PHE A 90 -9.54 -12.61 15.87
N GLU A 91 -10.84 -12.65 16.14
CA GLU A 91 -11.54 -13.91 16.43
C GLU A 91 -12.91 -14.01 15.72
N MET A 92 -12.99 -14.91 14.75
CA MET A 92 -14.21 -15.13 13.97
C MET A 92 -15.37 -15.73 14.76
N LYS A 93 -15.15 -16.33 15.95
CA LYS A 93 -16.24 -16.90 16.77
C LYS A 93 -17.08 -15.85 17.50
N GLY A 94 -16.55 -14.65 17.73
CA GLY A 94 -17.23 -13.59 18.48
C GLY A 94 -18.32 -12.81 17.72
N GLY A 95 -19.06 -11.96 18.44
CA GLY A 95 -20.09 -11.07 17.85
C GLY A 95 -19.49 -9.93 17.01
N LYS A 96 -18.30 -9.44 17.38
CA LYS A 96 -17.63 -8.29 16.75
C LYS A 96 -17.40 -8.46 15.24
N TRP A 97 -17.18 -9.70 14.77
CA TRP A 97 -16.95 -10.03 13.35
C TRP A 97 -18.09 -10.86 12.74
N ALA A 98 -19.29 -10.85 13.33
CA ALA A 98 -20.41 -11.68 12.87
C ALA A 98 -20.78 -11.47 11.39
N ASN A 99 -20.74 -10.22 10.91
CA ASN A 99 -21.03 -9.90 9.50
C ASN A 99 -19.97 -10.49 8.55
N LEU A 100 -18.68 -10.35 8.90
CA LEU A 100 -17.57 -10.94 8.13
C LEU A 100 -17.66 -12.47 8.13
N ARG A 101 -17.99 -13.08 9.26
CA ARG A 101 -18.24 -14.53 9.36
C ARG A 101 -19.36 -14.98 8.45
N GLN A 102 -20.51 -14.31 8.47
CA GLN A 102 -21.64 -14.64 7.60
C GLN A 102 -21.27 -14.50 6.12
N THR A 103 -20.53 -13.45 5.76
CA THR A 103 -20.05 -13.22 4.39
C THR A 103 -19.07 -14.31 3.95
N ALA A 104 -18.13 -14.70 4.81
CA ALA A 104 -17.18 -15.77 4.53
C ALA A 104 -17.86 -17.15 4.38
N SER A 105 -18.79 -17.49 5.28
CA SER A 105 -19.57 -18.73 5.19
C SER A 105 -20.48 -18.77 3.96
N ARG A 106 -20.95 -17.61 3.49
CA ARG A 106 -21.69 -17.52 2.23
C ARG A 106 -20.77 -17.75 1.03
N ALA A 107 -19.62 -17.07 0.98
CA ALA A 107 -18.64 -17.25 -0.10
C ALA A 107 -18.22 -18.72 -0.27
N GLN A 108 -17.97 -19.44 0.84
CA GLN A 108 -17.68 -20.87 0.82
C GLN A 108 -18.85 -21.72 0.27
N ARG A 109 -20.09 -21.42 0.66
CA ARG A 109 -21.29 -22.08 0.11
C ARG A 109 -21.48 -21.80 -1.38
N ASP A 110 -21.06 -20.63 -1.84
CA ASP A 110 -21.08 -20.22 -3.25
C ASP A 110 -19.92 -20.86 -4.05
N GLY A 111 -19.17 -21.80 -3.45
CA GLY A 111 -18.14 -22.60 -4.12
C GLY A 111 -16.73 -22.02 -4.07
N LEU A 112 -16.51 -20.93 -3.32
CA LEU A 112 -15.17 -20.37 -3.16
C LEU A 112 -14.33 -21.17 -2.18
N SER A 113 -13.12 -21.49 -2.62
CA SER A 113 -12.04 -22.02 -1.78
C SER A 113 -10.86 -21.06 -1.80
N PHE A 114 -10.04 -21.10 -0.75
CA PHE A 114 -8.83 -20.29 -0.60
C PHE A 114 -7.63 -21.19 -0.37
N GLU A 115 -6.50 -20.78 -0.96
CA GLU A 115 -5.22 -21.45 -0.79
C GLU A 115 -4.11 -20.40 -0.85
N VAL A 116 -3.03 -20.59 -0.07
CA VAL A 116 -1.80 -19.81 -0.23
C VAL A 116 -0.78 -20.67 -0.94
N ILE A 117 -0.32 -20.17 -2.08
CA ILE A 117 0.73 -20.80 -2.87
C ILE A 117 2.07 -20.18 -2.44
N PRO A 118 3.04 -20.99 -1.97
CA PRO A 118 4.37 -20.50 -1.63
C PRO A 118 5.11 -20.00 -2.87
N ALA A 119 6.11 -19.14 -2.69
CA ALA A 119 6.80 -18.45 -3.79
C ALA A 119 7.36 -19.40 -4.87
N ASP A 120 7.89 -20.56 -4.47
CA ASP A 120 8.40 -21.61 -5.36
C ASP A 120 7.31 -22.35 -6.16
N GLY A 121 6.06 -22.32 -5.68
CA GLY A 121 4.89 -22.86 -6.38
C GLY A 121 4.20 -21.87 -7.33
N VAL A 122 4.47 -20.56 -7.18
CA VAL A 122 3.83 -19.51 -8.00
C VAL A 122 4.11 -19.66 -9.51
N PRO A 123 5.32 -20.02 -9.98
CA PRO A 123 5.60 -20.18 -11.41
C PRO A 123 4.65 -21.16 -12.11
N ALA A 124 4.16 -22.20 -11.41
CA ALA A 124 3.25 -23.19 -11.98
C ALA A 124 1.84 -22.64 -12.27
N ILE A 125 1.42 -21.58 -11.57
CA ILE A 125 0.10 -20.96 -11.71
C ILE A 125 0.15 -19.57 -12.35
N LEU A 126 1.34 -19.09 -12.75
CA LEU A 126 1.53 -17.72 -13.23
C LEU A 126 0.67 -17.39 -14.46
N GLY A 127 0.44 -18.37 -15.34
CA GLY A 127 -0.47 -18.23 -16.48
C GLY A 127 -1.91 -17.91 -16.06
N ASP A 128 -2.44 -18.65 -15.09
CA ASP A 128 -3.79 -18.43 -14.56
C ASP A 128 -3.89 -17.06 -13.86
N LEU A 129 -2.88 -16.68 -13.09
CA LEU A 129 -2.80 -15.36 -12.46
C LEU A 129 -2.77 -14.24 -13.50
N SER A 130 -2.06 -14.44 -14.62
CA SER A 130 -2.00 -13.48 -15.72
C SER A 130 -3.36 -13.27 -16.36
N VAL A 131 -4.15 -14.33 -16.55
CA VAL A 131 -5.51 -14.22 -17.11
C VAL A 131 -6.38 -13.36 -16.19
N VAL A 132 -6.43 -13.68 -14.89
CA VAL A 132 -7.18 -12.89 -13.89
C VAL A 132 -6.72 -11.44 -13.87
N SER A 133 -5.41 -11.23 -13.94
CA SER A 133 -4.75 -9.93 -13.93
C SER A 133 -5.15 -9.06 -15.13
N SER A 134 -5.09 -9.62 -16.34
CA SER A 134 -5.49 -8.94 -17.58
C SER A 134 -6.99 -8.63 -17.60
N SER A 135 -7.85 -9.60 -17.24
CA SER A 135 -9.30 -9.37 -17.18
C SER A 135 -9.69 -8.28 -16.19
N TRP A 136 -9.00 -8.21 -15.03
CA TRP A 136 -9.24 -7.16 -14.05
C TRP A 136 -8.88 -5.77 -14.58
N LEU A 137 -7.74 -5.64 -15.27
CA LEU A 137 -7.32 -4.37 -15.89
C LEU A 137 -8.31 -3.92 -16.97
N GLU A 138 -8.78 -4.83 -17.81
CA GLU A 138 -9.77 -4.56 -18.86
C GLU A 138 -11.11 -4.11 -18.27
N ASP A 139 -11.65 -4.84 -17.29
CA ASP A 139 -12.94 -4.54 -16.64
C ASP A 139 -12.93 -3.17 -15.95
N HIS A 140 -11.78 -2.76 -15.39
CA HIS A 140 -11.63 -1.48 -14.70
C HIS A 140 -11.13 -0.35 -15.61
N ASN A 141 -10.91 -0.62 -16.91
CA ASN A 141 -10.22 0.26 -17.85
C ASN A 141 -8.95 0.88 -17.24
N ALA A 142 -8.18 0.03 -16.54
CA ALA A 142 -7.04 0.40 -15.74
C ALA A 142 -5.74 0.07 -16.46
N LYS A 143 -4.66 0.72 -16.02
CA LYS A 143 -3.28 0.42 -16.44
C LYS A 143 -2.46 0.09 -15.21
N GLU A 144 -1.41 -0.67 -15.42
CA GLU A 144 -0.40 -0.94 -14.41
C GLU A 144 0.13 0.36 -13.79
N LYS A 145 0.46 0.26 -12.50
CA LYS A 145 1.04 1.35 -11.70
C LYS A 145 2.48 0.98 -11.34
N GLY A 146 3.19 1.93 -10.75
CA GLY A 146 4.53 1.70 -10.25
C GLY A 146 4.79 2.42 -8.94
N PHE A 147 6.06 2.42 -8.56
CA PHE A 147 6.62 3.08 -7.39
C PHE A 147 6.08 2.52 -6.07
N SER A 148 4.92 3.01 -5.62
CA SER A 148 4.28 2.62 -4.36
C SER A 148 3.29 1.47 -4.50
N LEU A 149 3.02 1.02 -5.73
CA LEU A 149 2.14 -0.10 -6.06
C LEU A 149 2.90 -1.02 -7.01
N GLY A 150 2.80 -2.33 -6.79
CA GLY A 150 3.34 -3.30 -7.72
C GLY A 150 2.57 -3.36 -9.02
N ALA A 151 3.21 -3.96 -10.02
CA ALA A 151 2.62 -4.35 -11.29
C ALA A 151 2.67 -5.86 -11.44
N PHE A 152 1.87 -6.41 -12.36
CA PHE A 152 1.96 -7.83 -12.72
C PHE A 152 3.20 -8.10 -13.56
N GLU A 153 4.36 -8.13 -12.90
CA GLU A 153 5.64 -8.50 -13.49
C GLU A 153 6.02 -9.91 -13.01
N PRO A 154 6.29 -10.88 -13.90
CA PRO A 154 6.56 -12.28 -13.55
C PRO A 154 7.54 -12.47 -12.37
N ASP A 155 8.70 -11.83 -12.43
CA ASP A 155 9.72 -11.94 -11.39
C ASP A 155 9.25 -11.36 -10.05
N TYR A 156 8.42 -10.31 -10.08
CA TYR A 156 7.86 -9.73 -8.86
C TYR A 156 6.78 -10.62 -8.26
N VAL A 157 5.87 -11.15 -9.07
CA VAL A 157 4.79 -12.04 -8.61
C VAL A 157 5.37 -13.34 -8.06
N ASN A 158 6.40 -13.90 -8.72
CA ASN A 158 7.09 -15.12 -8.27
C ASN A 158 7.93 -14.93 -7.00
N SER A 159 8.26 -13.69 -6.62
CA SER A 159 9.15 -13.44 -5.48
C SER A 159 8.52 -13.69 -4.12
N GLN A 160 7.19 -13.81 -4.03
CA GLN A 160 6.45 -13.84 -2.78
C GLN A 160 5.25 -14.79 -2.84
N PRO A 161 4.75 -15.28 -1.69
CA PRO A 161 3.56 -16.11 -1.66
C PRO A 161 2.33 -15.41 -2.23
N VAL A 162 1.42 -16.18 -2.82
CA VAL A 162 0.19 -15.67 -3.42
C VAL A 162 -1.02 -16.39 -2.82
N GLY A 163 -1.92 -15.62 -2.20
CA GLY A 163 -3.23 -16.11 -1.82
C GLY A 163 -4.16 -16.12 -3.03
N VAL A 164 -4.77 -17.26 -3.33
CA VAL A 164 -5.68 -17.43 -4.47
C VAL A 164 -7.08 -17.81 -4.00
N LEU A 165 -8.10 -17.27 -4.68
CA LEU A 165 -9.46 -17.79 -4.61
C LEU A 165 -9.74 -18.66 -5.81
N LYS A 166 -10.24 -19.87 -5.57
CA LYS A 166 -10.68 -20.79 -6.60
C LYS A 166 -12.20 -20.98 -6.54
N LYS A 167 -12.85 -20.99 -7.70
CA LYS A 167 -14.25 -21.37 -7.87
C LYS A 167 -14.32 -22.43 -8.97
N ASP A 168 -14.99 -23.55 -8.70
CA ASP A 168 -15.11 -24.66 -9.65
C ASP A 168 -13.75 -25.12 -10.22
N GLY A 169 -12.71 -25.11 -9.37
CA GLY A 169 -11.34 -25.50 -9.72
C GLY A 169 -10.49 -24.43 -10.42
N LYS A 170 -11.07 -23.28 -10.81
CA LYS A 170 -10.36 -22.19 -11.50
C LYS A 170 -10.01 -21.03 -10.58
N ILE A 171 -8.84 -20.44 -10.74
CA ILE A 171 -8.47 -19.22 -10.02
C ILE A 171 -9.32 -18.06 -10.53
N VAL A 172 -10.09 -17.45 -9.63
CA VAL A 172 -10.97 -16.30 -9.94
C VAL A 172 -10.51 -15.01 -9.26
N ALA A 173 -9.59 -15.08 -8.31
CA ALA A 173 -8.96 -13.91 -7.70
C ALA A 173 -7.60 -14.27 -7.09
N PHE A 174 -6.74 -13.28 -6.91
CA PHE A 174 -5.50 -13.47 -6.18
C PHE A 174 -5.05 -12.19 -5.46
N ALA A 175 -4.18 -12.37 -4.46
CA ALA A 175 -3.36 -11.30 -3.91
C ALA A 175 -1.95 -11.82 -3.56
N ASN A 176 -0.91 -11.06 -3.89
CA ASN A 176 0.43 -11.36 -3.36
C ASN A 176 0.51 -10.91 -1.90
N ILE A 177 1.13 -11.74 -1.06
CA ILE A 177 1.20 -11.54 0.38
C ILE A 177 2.62 -11.10 0.72
N LEU A 178 2.78 -9.84 1.11
CA LEU A 178 4.06 -9.29 1.49
C LEU A 178 4.36 -9.59 2.96
N VAL A 179 5.51 -10.22 3.21
CA VAL A 179 5.89 -10.71 4.54
C VAL A 179 7.39 -10.56 4.81
N THR A 180 7.76 -10.64 6.08
CA THR A 180 9.14 -10.66 6.56
C THR A 180 9.34 -11.80 7.57
N GLU A 181 10.59 -12.23 7.74
CA GLU A 181 10.96 -13.29 8.70
C GLU A 181 10.62 -12.93 10.16
N THR A 182 10.54 -11.64 10.49
CA THR A 182 10.20 -11.15 11.83
C THR A 182 8.76 -11.45 12.25
N LYS A 183 7.88 -11.80 11.29
CA LYS A 183 6.44 -12.03 11.50
C LYS A 183 5.73 -10.89 12.24
N SER A 184 6.26 -9.67 12.18
CA SER A 184 5.70 -8.52 12.88
C SER A 184 4.46 -7.96 12.20
N GLU A 185 4.44 -7.97 10.87
CA GLU A 185 3.36 -7.45 10.04
C GLU A 185 3.35 -8.21 8.69
N GLY A 186 2.17 -8.55 8.19
CA GLY A 186 1.96 -8.93 6.79
C GLY A 186 1.07 -7.90 6.09
N THR A 187 1.17 -7.80 4.77
CA THR A 187 0.29 -6.96 3.94
C THR A 187 0.04 -7.58 2.57
N ILE A 188 -0.71 -6.92 1.71
CA ILE A 188 -0.92 -7.29 0.32
C ILE A 188 -0.62 -6.08 -0.58
N ASP A 189 -0.28 -6.33 -1.84
CA ASP A 189 -0.01 -5.27 -2.81
C ASP A 189 -0.95 -5.36 -4.01
N LEU A 190 -0.71 -6.32 -4.90
CA LEU A 190 -1.66 -6.70 -5.94
C LEU A 190 -2.83 -7.44 -5.30
N MET A 191 -4.05 -7.05 -5.68
CA MET A 191 -5.26 -7.79 -5.37
C MET A 191 -6.23 -7.64 -6.54
N ARG A 192 -6.46 -8.71 -7.28
CA ARG A 192 -7.23 -8.70 -8.53
C ARG A 192 -8.30 -9.78 -8.53
N PHE A 193 -9.44 -9.47 -9.14
CA PHE A 193 -10.61 -10.34 -9.23
C PHE A 193 -11.04 -10.43 -10.69
N SER A 194 -11.29 -11.65 -11.16
CA SER A 194 -11.95 -11.87 -12.44
C SER A 194 -13.42 -11.44 -12.34
N PRO A 195 -14.09 -11.15 -13.48
CA PRO A 195 -15.53 -10.90 -13.53
C PRO A 195 -16.38 -12.08 -13.01
N GLU A 196 -15.83 -13.30 -12.99
CA GLU A 196 -16.48 -14.50 -12.48
C GLU A 196 -16.47 -14.61 -10.95
N ALA A 197 -15.69 -13.77 -10.26
CA ALA A 197 -15.62 -13.75 -8.81
C ALA A 197 -16.95 -13.27 -8.20
N PRO A 198 -17.64 -14.09 -7.37
CA PRO A 198 -18.94 -13.73 -6.84
C PRO A 198 -18.85 -12.59 -5.83
N LYS A 199 -19.99 -11.94 -5.57
CA LYS A 199 -20.09 -10.85 -4.60
C LYS A 199 -19.69 -11.36 -3.20
N GLY A 200 -18.80 -10.63 -2.53
CA GLY A 200 -18.23 -11.02 -1.24
C GLY A 200 -16.88 -11.73 -1.33
N SER A 201 -16.36 -11.99 -2.54
CA SER A 201 -15.00 -12.55 -2.74
C SER A 201 -13.92 -11.72 -2.06
N MET A 202 -14.02 -10.38 -2.10
CA MET A 202 -13.05 -9.50 -1.45
C MET A 202 -13.06 -9.66 0.07
N ASP A 203 -14.23 -9.58 0.71
CA ASP A 203 -14.37 -9.84 2.15
C ASP A 203 -13.82 -11.23 2.52
N PHE A 204 -14.12 -12.25 1.72
CA PHE A 204 -13.63 -13.62 1.94
C PHE A 204 -12.10 -13.72 1.83
N LEU A 205 -11.50 -13.15 0.78
CA LEU A 205 -10.04 -13.14 0.59
C LEU A 205 -9.32 -12.49 1.77
N PHE A 206 -9.78 -11.32 2.21
CA PHE A 206 -9.20 -10.63 3.36
C PHE A 206 -9.29 -11.45 4.64
N VAL A 207 -10.46 -12.04 4.93
CA VAL A 207 -10.66 -12.90 6.10
C VAL A 207 -9.70 -14.10 6.06
N GLN A 208 -9.59 -14.76 4.90
CA GLN A 208 -8.73 -15.93 4.74
C GLN A 208 -7.25 -15.60 4.87
N ILE A 209 -6.79 -14.46 4.31
CA ILE A 209 -5.41 -13.99 4.49
C ILE A 209 -5.12 -13.66 5.95
N MET A 210 -6.07 -13.02 6.66
CA MET A 210 -5.91 -12.73 8.09
C MET A 210 -5.84 -14.00 8.93
N GLU A 211 -6.69 -15.00 8.68
CA GLU A 211 -6.61 -16.30 9.37
C GLU A 211 -5.32 -17.05 9.04
N TYR A 212 -4.87 -17.02 7.78
CA TYR A 212 -3.59 -17.61 7.37
C TYR A 212 -2.41 -16.96 8.10
N LEU A 213 -2.30 -15.63 8.06
CA LEU A 213 -1.22 -14.90 8.74
C LEU A 213 -1.27 -15.11 10.26
N ARG A 214 -2.46 -15.15 10.84
CA ARG A 214 -2.62 -15.49 12.27
C ARG A 214 -2.12 -16.90 12.58
N GLY A 215 -2.49 -17.88 11.75
CA GLY A 215 -2.02 -19.28 11.88
C GLY A 215 -0.50 -19.40 11.75
N GLU A 216 0.10 -18.58 10.90
CA GLU A 216 1.55 -18.46 10.76
C GLU A 216 2.23 -17.67 11.90
N GLY A 217 1.48 -17.11 12.85
CA GLY A 217 2.02 -16.38 14.00
C GLY A 217 2.35 -14.90 13.74
N TYR A 218 1.82 -14.29 12.69
CA TYR A 218 1.96 -12.86 12.47
C TYR A 218 1.16 -12.06 13.50
N LYS A 219 1.71 -10.93 13.94
CA LYS A 219 1.06 -10.06 14.95
C LYS A 219 0.03 -9.11 14.33
N HIS A 220 0.35 -8.55 13.16
CA HIS A 220 -0.48 -7.53 12.53
C HIS A 220 -0.72 -7.82 11.05
N PHE A 221 -1.87 -7.37 10.56
CA PHE A 221 -2.15 -7.29 9.14
C PHE A 221 -2.41 -5.86 8.72
N ASN A 222 -1.55 -5.34 7.86
CA ASN A 222 -1.70 -4.02 7.26
C ASN A 222 -2.60 -4.12 6.03
N LEU A 223 -3.79 -3.53 6.16
CA LEU A 223 -4.85 -3.50 5.13
C LEU A 223 -4.60 -2.41 4.06
N GLY A 224 -3.46 -1.70 4.14
CA GLY A 224 -3.07 -0.60 3.29
C GLY A 224 -3.70 0.75 3.67
N MET A 225 -3.36 1.78 2.91
CA MET A 225 -3.77 3.16 3.18
C MET A 225 -5.26 3.43 2.94
N ALA A 226 -5.88 4.24 3.80
CA ALA A 226 -7.10 4.99 3.53
C ALA A 226 -6.73 6.48 3.43
N PRO A 227 -6.59 7.02 2.21
CA PRO A 227 -6.25 8.43 2.02
C PRO A 227 -7.26 9.35 2.69
N LEU A 228 -6.79 10.52 3.16
CA LEU A 228 -7.58 11.59 3.80
C LEU A 228 -8.26 11.23 5.12
N SER A 229 -8.12 10.00 5.59
CA SER A 229 -8.79 9.60 6.81
C SER A 229 -8.13 10.23 8.04
N GLY A 230 -8.99 10.62 9.00
CA GLY A 230 -8.58 11.29 10.23
C GLY A 230 -7.88 12.64 10.05
N MET A 231 -8.05 13.30 8.90
CA MET A 231 -7.75 14.74 8.79
C MET A 231 -8.79 15.53 9.58
N SER A 232 -8.35 16.57 10.30
CA SER A 232 -9.23 17.38 11.12
C SER A 232 -10.06 18.32 10.24
N LYS A 233 -11.38 18.31 10.42
CA LYS A 233 -12.30 19.28 9.79
C LYS A 233 -12.49 20.55 10.63
N ARG A 234 -11.77 20.70 11.74
CA ARG A 234 -11.95 21.82 12.68
C ARG A 234 -11.41 23.11 12.08
N GLU A 235 -12.07 24.23 12.38
CA GLU A 235 -11.73 25.53 11.79
C GLU A 235 -10.32 26.04 12.14
N THR A 236 -9.70 25.56 13.22
CA THR A 236 -8.32 25.90 13.60
C THR A 236 -7.25 24.99 12.98
N ALA A 237 -7.64 24.01 12.15
CA ALA A 237 -6.69 23.13 11.48
C ALA A 237 -5.82 23.90 10.47
N PRO A 238 -4.55 23.52 10.28
CA PRO A 238 -3.68 24.12 9.27
C PRO A 238 -4.36 24.18 7.91
N VAL A 239 -4.14 25.24 7.14
CA VAL A 239 -4.74 25.45 5.80
C VAL A 239 -4.57 24.23 4.89
N TRP A 240 -3.52 23.43 5.11
CA TRP A 240 -3.31 22.14 4.46
C TRP A 240 -4.46 21.14 4.64
N ASP A 241 -5.03 21.01 5.84
CA ASP A 241 -6.12 20.06 6.10
C ASP A 241 -7.39 20.43 5.31
N ARG A 242 -7.57 21.72 5.00
CA ARG A 242 -8.67 22.25 4.17
C ARG A 242 -8.39 22.13 2.67
N ILE A 243 -7.15 22.33 2.23
CA ILE A 243 -6.75 22.17 0.81
C ILE A 243 -6.70 20.70 0.42
N GLY A 244 -6.22 19.84 1.32
CA GLY A 244 -6.16 18.39 1.14
C GLY A 244 -7.54 17.77 0.92
N SER A 245 -8.56 18.22 1.66
CA SER A 245 -9.95 17.75 1.42
C SER A 245 -10.44 18.13 0.02
N THR A 246 -10.23 19.36 -0.44
CA THR A 246 -10.78 19.84 -1.71
C THR A 246 -10.06 19.26 -2.94
N VAL A 247 -8.74 19.13 -2.90
CA VAL A 247 -7.98 18.59 -4.04
C VAL A 247 -8.15 17.08 -4.18
N PHE A 248 -8.30 16.36 -3.08
CA PHE A 248 -8.54 14.91 -3.14
C PHE A 248 -10.03 14.53 -3.24
N GLU A 249 -10.98 15.40 -2.91
CA GLU A 249 -12.38 15.24 -3.33
C GLU A 249 -12.48 15.21 -4.87
N HIS A 250 -11.65 15.99 -5.58
CA HIS A 250 -11.50 15.88 -7.04
C HIS A 250 -10.66 14.64 -7.46
N GLY A 251 -9.87 14.08 -6.54
CA GLY A 251 -9.11 12.84 -6.67
C GLY A 251 -9.92 11.57 -6.46
N GLU A 252 -11.20 11.64 -6.04
CA GLU A 252 -12.11 10.47 -5.95
C GLU A 252 -12.20 9.71 -7.28
N ARG A 253 -11.80 10.36 -8.39
CA ARG A 253 -11.68 9.75 -9.72
C ARG A 253 -10.64 8.64 -9.82
N PHE A 254 -9.63 8.60 -8.94
CA PHE A 254 -8.58 7.56 -8.94
C PHE A 254 -8.81 6.46 -7.91
N TYR A 255 -9.52 6.77 -6.82
CA TYR A 255 -9.78 5.84 -5.73
C TYR A 255 -11.07 6.25 -5.03
N ASN A 256 -12.05 5.34 -4.94
CA ASN A 256 -13.29 5.56 -4.18
C ASN A 256 -13.00 5.55 -2.67
N PHE A 257 -12.45 6.65 -2.14
CA PHE A 257 -11.82 6.73 -0.81
C PHE A 257 -12.78 6.45 0.34
N LYS A 258 -14.04 6.89 0.26
CA LYS A 258 -15.07 6.64 1.29
C LYS A 258 -15.45 5.16 1.34
N GLY A 259 -15.60 4.51 0.18
CA GLY A 259 -15.83 3.07 0.10
C GLY A 259 -14.67 2.27 0.68
N LEU A 260 -13.43 2.71 0.42
CA LEU A 260 -12.21 2.04 0.90
C LEU A 260 -12.08 2.09 2.42
N ARG A 261 -12.31 3.25 3.07
CA ARG A 261 -12.28 3.34 4.54
C ARG A 261 -13.40 2.50 5.15
N ALA A 262 -14.63 2.61 4.65
CA ALA A 262 -15.76 1.85 5.18
C ALA A 262 -15.53 0.34 5.07
N PHE A 263 -14.96 -0.13 3.96
CA PHE A 263 -14.54 -1.51 3.79
C PHE A 263 -13.52 -1.94 4.85
N LYS A 264 -12.44 -1.18 5.03
CA LYS A 264 -11.38 -1.48 6.00
C LYS A 264 -11.87 -1.45 7.45
N SER A 265 -12.82 -0.57 7.77
CA SER A 265 -13.43 -0.48 9.10
C SER A 265 -14.15 -1.78 9.52
N LYS A 266 -14.58 -2.64 8.59
CA LYS A 266 -15.18 -3.95 8.90
C LYS A 266 -14.24 -4.84 9.72
N PHE A 267 -12.93 -4.65 9.57
CA PHE A 267 -11.89 -5.43 10.25
C PHE A 267 -11.49 -4.84 11.60
N HIS A 268 -12.14 -3.75 12.04
CA HIS A 268 -11.85 -3.04 13.30
C HIS A 268 -10.36 -2.69 13.49
N PRO A 269 -9.71 -2.06 12.50
CA PRO A 269 -8.28 -1.78 12.56
C PRO A 269 -7.95 -0.63 13.51
N HIS A 270 -6.70 -0.59 13.95
CA HIS A 270 -6.07 0.62 14.46
C HIS A 270 -5.66 1.51 13.27
N TRP A 271 -6.09 2.77 13.30
CA TRP A 271 -5.77 3.75 12.28
C TRP A 271 -4.48 4.49 12.63
N GLN A 272 -3.43 4.30 11.83
CA GLN A 272 -2.13 4.92 12.05
C GLN A 272 -1.86 6.01 11.01
N PRO A 273 -1.58 7.27 11.40
CA PRO A 273 -1.35 8.33 10.42
C PRO A 273 -0.09 8.06 9.59
N ARG A 274 -0.12 8.53 8.34
CA ARG A 274 1.03 8.57 7.43
C ARG A 274 1.15 9.94 6.80
N TYR A 275 2.38 10.35 6.50
CA TYR A 275 2.69 11.73 6.12
C TYR A 275 3.47 11.82 4.79
N LEU A 276 3.37 12.98 4.16
CA LEU A 276 4.24 13.47 3.11
C LEU A 276 5.19 14.48 3.76
N ALA A 277 6.49 14.26 3.72
CA ALA A 277 7.47 15.25 4.15
C ALA A 277 8.15 15.88 2.93
N VAL A 278 8.27 17.20 2.91
CA VAL A 278 8.80 17.97 1.76
C VAL A 278 9.88 18.94 2.21
N SER A 279 11.02 18.94 1.53
CA SER A 279 12.14 19.84 1.83
C SER A 279 11.94 21.28 1.33
N GLY A 280 12.67 22.22 1.94
CA GLY A 280 12.86 23.58 1.41
C GLY A 280 11.62 24.47 1.40
N GLY A 281 10.66 24.24 2.31
CA GLY A 281 9.39 24.99 2.35
C GLY A 281 8.53 24.82 1.10
N GLY A 282 8.83 23.82 0.27
CA GLY A 282 8.20 23.60 -1.03
C GLY A 282 6.70 23.36 -0.93
N ASN A 283 5.97 23.74 -1.98
CA ASN A 283 4.53 23.52 -2.05
C ASN A 283 4.23 22.00 -2.08
N PRO A 284 3.57 21.45 -1.03
CA PRO A 284 3.24 20.02 -0.96
C PRO A 284 2.36 19.53 -2.11
N MET A 285 1.61 20.41 -2.77
CA MET A 285 0.84 20.05 -3.96
C MET A 285 1.72 19.64 -5.14
N ILE A 286 2.87 20.30 -5.32
CA ILE A 286 3.81 19.96 -6.40
C ILE A 286 4.45 18.61 -6.11
N ALA A 287 4.90 18.40 -4.87
CA ALA A 287 5.47 17.12 -4.44
C ALA A 287 4.48 15.96 -4.58
N LEU A 288 3.23 16.19 -4.21
CA LEU A 288 2.16 15.20 -4.36
C LEU A 288 1.83 14.91 -5.84
N MET A 289 1.84 15.94 -6.69
CA MET A 289 1.61 15.79 -8.13
C MET A 289 2.76 14.99 -8.77
N ASP A 290 4.01 15.28 -8.43
CA ASP A 290 5.17 14.49 -8.87
C ASP A 290 5.05 13.03 -8.39
N ALA A 291 4.65 12.78 -7.14
CA ALA A 291 4.41 11.43 -6.65
C ALA A 291 3.28 10.73 -7.44
N THR A 292 2.20 11.43 -7.74
CA THR A 292 1.06 10.89 -8.52
C THR A 292 1.50 10.51 -9.93
N PHE A 293 2.29 11.35 -10.61
CA PHE A 293 2.83 11.00 -11.92
C PHE A 293 3.80 9.82 -11.85
N LEU A 294 4.65 9.77 -10.82
CA LEU A 294 5.59 8.67 -10.64
C LEU A 294 4.84 7.33 -10.45
N ILE A 295 3.79 7.31 -9.64
CA ILE A 295 2.92 6.12 -9.43
C ILE A 295 2.16 5.76 -10.72
N GLY A 296 1.76 6.75 -11.50
CA GLY A 296 1.01 6.57 -12.74
C GLY A 296 1.82 6.14 -13.96
N GLY A 297 3.14 5.92 -13.83
CA GLY A 297 4.01 5.59 -14.98
C GLY A 297 4.44 6.81 -15.82
N GLY A 298 4.47 8.00 -15.20
CA GLY A 298 4.82 9.28 -15.83
C GLY A 298 3.68 9.96 -16.59
N LEU A 299 3.98 11.07 -17.28
CA LEU A 299 3.00 11.89 -18.02
C LEU A 299 2.21 11.07 -19.07
N LYS A 300 2.85 10.09 -19.72
CA LYS A 300 2.20 9.24 -20.74
C LYS A 300 1.16 8.27 -20.14
N GLY A 301 1.35 7.83 -18.89
CA GLY A 301 0.42 6.94 -18.19
C GLY A 301 -0.82 7.64 -17.62
N VAL A 302 -0.72 8.95 -17.35
CA VAL A 302 -1.81 9.75 -16.76
C VAL A 302 -2.65 10.50 -17.80
N VAL A 303 -2.07 10.89 -18.95
CA VAL A 303 -2.74 11.77 -19.93
C VAL A 303 -3.50 11.01 -21.04
N ARG A 304 -3.15 9.75 -21.31
CA ARG A 304 -3.82 8.96 -22.36
C ARG A 304 -4.99 8.15 -21.77
N LYS A 305 -6.17 8.80 -21.76
CA LYS A 305 -7.49 8.17 -21.72
C LYS A 305 -7.69 7.24 -22.91
#